data_AF-A0A355T849-F1
#
_entry.id   AF-A0A355T849-F1
#
_cell.length_a   1.000
_cell.length_b   1.000
_cell.length_c   1.000
_cell.angle_alpha   90.00
_cell.angle_beta   90.00
_cell.angle_gamma   90.00
#
_symmetry.space_group_name_H-M   'P 1'
#
loop_
_entity.id
_entity.type
_entity.pdbx_description
1 polymer ?
#
loop_
_entity_poly.entity_id
_entity_poly.type
_entity_poly.pdbx_seq_one_letter_code
_entity_poly.pdbx_strand_id
1 'polypeptide(L)'
;ASRAGVTISAARMLGFEREGAARFSMLLSIPTILGGAVASSIKVYETGDVSLGADMGIAALLSFAVALAAIHLFLKMMTYMTLTPFVIYRVVLGVGLLGWLYL
;
A
#
# COMPACT_ATOMS: atom_id res chain seq x y z
N ALA A 1 -2.22 10.97 -0.46
CA ALA A 1 -0.80 10.63 -0.76
C ALA A 1 -0.55 9.13 -0.58
N SER A 2 0.54 8.54 -1.12
CA SER A 2 0.88 7.11 -0.89
C SER A 2 1.91 7.03 0.22
N ARG A 3 1.66 6.20 1.24
CA ARG A 3 2.60 5.96 2.34
C ARG A 3 3.97 5.56 1.81
N ALA A 4 4.03 4.47 1.03
CA ALA A 4 5.28 3.92 0.52
C ALA A 4 6.04 4.91 -0.38
N GLY A 5 5.32 5.69 -1.20
CA GLY A 5 5.97 6.72 -2.03
C GLY A 5 6.65 7.80 -1.19
N VAL A 6 5.98 8.28 -0.14
CA VAL A 6 6.53 9.31 0.75
C VAL A 6 7.73 8.78 1.55
N THR A 7 7.60 7.59 2.15
CA THR A 7 8.65 7.00 2.99
C THR A 7 9.88 6.58 2.19
N ILE A 8 9.69 6.00 0.99
CA ILE A 8 10.82 5.65 0.12
C ILE A 8 11.52 6.91 -0.39
N SER A 9 10.78 7.92 -0.84
CA SER A 9 11.40 9.18 -1.28
C SER A 9 12.16 9.87 -0.15
N ALA A 10 11.59 9.93 1.06
CA ALA A 10 12.28 10.50 2.22
C ALA A 10 13.56 9.72 2.56
N ALA A 11 13.51 8.38 2.60
CA ALA A 11 14.69 7.55 2.84
C ALA A 11 15.76 7.75 1.75
N ARG A 12 15.35 7.88 0.47
CA ARG A 12 16.26 8.21 -0.64
C ARG A 12 16.92 9.58 -0.47
N MET A 13 16.20 10.59 0.02
CA MET A 13 16.76 11.91 0.33
C MET A 13 17.76 11.86 1.49
N LEU A 14 17.58 10.91 2.41
CA LEU A 14 18.51 10.63 3.52
C LEU A 14 19.70 9.75 3.11
N GLY A 15 19.86 9.43 1.81
CA GLY A 15 21.02 8.70 1.29
C GLY A 15 20.88 7.17 1.27
N PHE A 16 19.73 6.61 1.63
CA PHE A 16 19.50 5.16 1.59
C PHE A 16 19.51 4.67 0.14
N GLU A 17 20.07 3.50 -0.13
CA GLU A 17 19.92 2.83 -1.42
C GLU A 17 18.46 2.49 -1.72
N ARG A 18 18.11 2.29 -3.01
CA ARG A 18 16.73 2.05 -3.45
C ARG A 18 16.10 0.85 -2.73
N GLU A 19 16.81 -0.27 -2.70
CA GLU A 19 16.33 -1.48 -2.03
C GLU A 19 16.22 -1.28 -0.51
N GLY A 20 17.20 -0.64 0.11
CA GLY A 20 17.17 -0.32 1.54
C GLY A 20 15.99 0.58 1.92
N ALA A 21 15.73 1.63 1.14
CA ALA A 21 14.59 2.51 1.31
C ALA A 21 13.25 1.76 1.18
N ALA A 22 13.14 0.83 0.23
CA ALA A 22 11.97 -0.01 0.03
C ALA A 22 11.70 -0.93 1.23
N ARG A 23 12.74 -1.65 1.69
CA ARG A 23 12.66 -2.54 2.85
C ARG A 23 12.29 -1.78 4.12
N PHE A 24 12.93 -0.62 4.35
CA PHE A 24 12.58 0.27 5.46
C PHE A 24 11.11 0.67 5.42
N SER A 25 10.64 1.12 4.26
CA SER A 25 9.23 1.48 4.07
C SER A 25 8.27 0.31 4.33
N MET A 26 8.64 -0.91 3.96
CA MET A 26 7.82 -2.11 4.22
C MET A 26 7.73 -2.41 5.72
N LEU A 27 8.87 -2.40 6.43
CA LEU A 27 8.90 -2.63 7.87
C LEU A 27 8.10 -1.57 8.63
N LEU A 28 8.27 -0.30 8.26
CA LEU A 28 7.50 0.80 8.85
C LEU A 28 5.99 0.66 8.63
N SER A 29 5.57 -0.03 7.56
CA SER A 29 4.16 -0.24 7.26
C SER A 29 3.48 -1.23 8.21
N ILE A 30 4.22 -2.13 8.85
CA ILE A 30 3.69 -3.18 9.72
C ILE A 30 2.86 -2.60 10.88
N PRO A 31 3.41 -1.73 11.76
CA PRO A 31 2.63 -1.18 12.87
C PRO A 31 1.44 -0.33 12.39
N THR A 32 1.60 0.42 11.30
CA THR A 32 0.52 1.26 10.76
C THR A 32 -0.63 0.43 10.20
N ILE A 33 -0.35 -0.62 9.43
CA ILE A 33 -1.37 -1.51 8.86
C ILE A 33 -2.05 -2.32 9.96
N LEU A 34 -1.28 -2.83 10.93
CA LEU A 34 -1.85 -3.56 12.08
C LEU A 34 -2.82 -2.67 12.88
N GLY A 35 -2.45 -1.42 13.17
CA GLY A 35 -3.34 -0.48 13.83
C GLY A 35 -4.63 -0.24 13.05
N GLY A 36 -4.54 -0.05 11.74
CA GLY A 36 -5.70 0.11 10.86
C GLY A 36 -6.58 -1.15 10.79
N ALA A 37 -5.97 -2.33 10.77
CA ALA A 37 -6.67 -3.61 10.75
C ALA A 37 -7.45 -3.82 12.06
N VAL A 38 -6.81 -3.61 13.22
CA VAL A 38 -7.49 -3.71 14.53
C VAL A 38 -8.67 -2.75 14.62
N ALA A 39 -8.46 -1.47 14.27
CA ALA A 39 -9.53 -0.48 14.30
C ALA A 39 -10.69 -0.83 13.36
N SER A 40 -10.41 -1.38 12.18
CA SER A 40 -11.45 -1.79 11.22
C SER A 40 -12.20 -3.03 11.72
N SER A 41 -11.50 -4.01 12.30
CA SER A 41 -12.12 -5.20 12.86
C SER A 41 -13.05 -4.89 14.02
N ILE A 42 -12.68 -3.94 14.90
CA ILE A 42 -13.56 -3.48 15.99
C ILE A 42 -14.84 -2.88 15.42
N LYS A 43 -14.74 -2.00 14.41
CA LYS A 43 -15.92 -1.39 13.78
C LYS A 43 -16.85 -2.42 13.17
N VAL A 44 -16.30 -3.42 12.46
CA VAL A 44 -17.11 -4.49 11.87
C VAL A 44 -17.77 -5.34 12.98
N TYR A 45 -17.04 -5.66 14.04
CA TYR A 45 -17.61 -6.38 15.19
C TYR A 45 -18.78 -5.62 15.85
N GLU A 46 -18.64 -4.30 16.02
CA GLU A 46 -19.66 -3.43 16.61
C GLU A 46 -20.94 -3.35 15.78
N THR A 47 -20.89 -3.60 14.46
CA THR A 47 -22.10 -3.66 13.62
C THR A 47 -22.98 -4.87 13.91
N GLY A 48 -22.44 -5.95 14.48
CA GLY A 48 -23.14 -7.22 14.68
C GLY A 48 -23.46 -7.98 13.37
N ASP A 49 -23.01 -7.48 12.23
CA ASP A 49 -23.26 -8.09 10.92
C ASP A 49 -22.24 -9.22 10.64
N VAL A 50 -22.71 -10.45 10.75
CA VAL A 50 -21.91 -11.67 10.51
C VAL A 50 -21.48 -11.78 9.05
N SER A 51 -22.32 -11.32 8.10
CA SER A 51 -21.98 -11.34 6.67
C SER A 51 -20.81 -10.40 6.39
N LEU A 52 -20.86 -9.18 6.94
CA LEU A 52 -19.79 -8.20 6.80
C LEU A 52 -18.47 -8.71 7.41
N GLY A 53 -18.54 -9.42 8.54
CA GLY A 53 -17.40 -10.08 9.15
C GLY A 53 -16.78 -11.17 8.25
N ALA A 54 -17.62 -11.99 7.61
CA ALA A 54 -17.16 -13.02 6.67
C ALA A 54 -16.51 -12.39 5.42
N ASP A 55 -17.12 -11.36 4.85
CA ASP A 55 -16.60 -10.63 3.70
C ASP A 55 -15.24 -10.00 4.01
N MET A 56 -15.09 -9.42 5.21
CA MET A 56 -13.81 -8.87 5.68
C MET A 56 -12.73 -9.96 5.79
N GLY A 57 -13.09 -11.15 6.30
CA GLY A 57 -12.17 -12.29 6.39
C GLY A 57 -11.68 -12.78 5.02
N ILE A 58 -12.60 -12.87 4.05
CA ILE A 58 -12.27 -13.24 2.66
C ILE A 58 -11.37 -12.17 2.02
N ALA A 59 -11.73 -10.90 2.17
CA ALA A 59 -10.94 -9.78 1.67
C ALA A 59 -9.53 -9.75 2.28
N ALA A 60 -9.39 -10.05 3.57
CA ALA A 60 -8.11 -10.13 4.25
C ALA A 60 -7.23 -11.25 3.70
N LEU A 61 -7.78 -12.45 3.49
CA LEU A 61 -7.05 -13.60 2.91
C LEU A 61 -6.59 -13.34 1.48
N LEU A 62 -7.48 -12.82 0.63
CA LEU A 62 -7.14 -12.46 -0.75
C LEU A 62 -6.07 -11.36 -0.80
N SER A 63 -6.24 -10.33 0.02
CA SER A 63 -5.28 -9.23 0.13
C SER A 63 -3.92 -9.72 0.61
N PHE A 64 -3.88 -10.67 1.57
CA PHE A 64 -2.63 -11.25 2.06
C PHE A 64 -1.89 -12.01 0.96
N ALA A 65 -2.57 -12.89 0.23
CA ALA A 65 -1.96 -13.66 -0.86
C ALA A 65 -1.41 -12.74 -1.96
N VAL A 66 -2.20 -11.75 -2.39
CA VAL A 66 -1.79 -10.78 -3.42
C VAL A 66 -0.67 -9.88 -2.91
N ALA A 67 -0.72 -9.44 -1.64
CA ALA A 67 0.32 -8.58 -1.07
C ALA A 67 1.67 -9.29 -0.98
N LEU A 68 1.71 -10.59 -0.63
CA LEU A 68 2.95 -11.37 -0.62
C LEU A 68 3.59 -11.40 -2.02
N ALA A 69 2.79 -11.70 -3.05
CA ALA A 69 3.26 -11.71 -4.43
C ALA A 69 3.73 -10.31 -4.87
N ALA A 70 2.95 -9.27 -4.54
CA ALA A 70 3.27 -7.89 -4.90
C ALA A 70 4.56 -7.40 -4.21
N ILE A 71 4.77 -7.72 -2.92
CA ILE A 71 5.99 -7.37 -2.18
C ILE A 71 7.21 -8.02 -2.83
N HIS A 72 7.12 -9.32 -3.13
CA HIS A 72 8.22 -10.05 -3.76
C HIS A 72 8.58 -9.44 -5.12
N LEU A 73 7.57 -9.22 -5.97
CA LEU A 73 7.77 -8.61 -7.28
C LEU A 73 8.32 -7.19 -7.18
N PHE A 74 7.80 -6.38 -6.25
CA PHE A 74 8.22 -5.00 -6.06
C PHE A 74 9.68 -4.91 -5.61
N LEU A 75 10.11 -5.69 -4.62
CA LEU A 75 11.51 -5.71 -4.18
C LEU A 75 12.43 -6.15 -5.32
N LYS A 76 12.06 -7.21 -6.05
CA LYS A 76 12.80 -7.65 -7.24
C LYS A 76 12.89 -6.54 -8.29
N MET A 77 11.78 -5.87 -8.58
CA MET A 77 11.70 -4.77 -9.55
C MET A 77 12.59 -3.58 -9.19
N MET A 78 12.74 -3.27 -7.90
CA MET A 78 13.58 -2.17 -7.45
C MET A 78 15.09 -2.37 -7.67
N THR A 79 15.53 -3.61 -7.94
CA THR A 79 16.93 -3.90 -8.30
C THR A 79 17.30 -3.42 -9.71
N TYR A 80 16.34 -3.31 -10.62
CA TYR A 80 16.59 -2.97 -12.03
C TYR A 80 15.79 -1.77 -12.56
N MET A 81 14.74 -1.33 -11.87
CA MET A 81 13.88 -0.24 -12.31
C MET A 81 13.85 0.94 -11.34
N THR A 82 13.65 2.14 -11.88
CA THR A 82 13.40 3.36 -11.09
C THR A 82 11.93 3.45 -10.69
N LEU A 83 11.60 4.36 -9.76
CA LEU A 83 10.21 4.68 -9.40
C LEU A 83 9.50 5.55 -10.45
N THR A 84 10.17 5.97 -11.53
CA THR A 84 9.60 6.86 -12.55
C THR A 84 8.29 6.34 -13.16
N PRO A 85 8.16 5.05 -13.54
CA PRO A 85 6.90 4.52 -14.07
C PRO A 85 5.74 4.63 -13.08
N PHE A 86 6.03 4.46 -11.78
CA PHE A 86 5.03 4.62 -10.72
C PHE A 86 4.58 6.08 -10.58
N VAL A 87 5.49 7.04 -10.74
CA VAL A 87 5.13 8.47 -10.73
C VAL A 87 4.22 8.81 -11.91
N ILE A 88 4.58 8.37 -13.12
CA ILE A 88 3.76 8.57 -14.33
C ILE A 88 2.36 7.99 -14.15
N TYR A 89 2.27 6.74 -13.69
CA TYR A 89 1.00 6.07 -13.38
C TYR A 89 0.13 6.93 -12.45
N ARG A 90 0.70 7.49 -11.39
CA ARG A 90 -0.06 8.28 -10.41
C ARG A 90 -0.50 9.64 -10.94
N VAL A 91 0.30 10.29 -11.77
CA VAL A 91 -0.09 11.55 -12.42
C VAL A 91 -1.25 11.31 -13.37
N VAL A 92 -1.15 10.30 -14.23
CA VAL A 92 -2.22 9.93 -15.17
C VAL A 92 -3.50 9.56 -14.42
N LEU A 93 -3.40 8.69 -13.40
CA LEU A 93 -4.55 8.31 -12.58
C LEU A 93 -5.16 9.53 -11.86
N GLY A 94 -4.33 10.41 -11.31
CA GLY A 94 -4.79 11.63 -10.64
C GLY A 94 -5.57 12.56 -11.57
N VAL A 95 -5.03 12.81 -12.77
CA VAL A 95 -5.72 13.61 -13.80
C VAL A 95 -7.01 12.91 -14.25
N GLY A 96 -7.00 11.59 -14.44
CA GLY A 96 -8.18 10.82 -14.80
C GLY A 96 -9.28 10.89 -13.74
N LEU A 97 -8.94 10.80 -12.45
CA LEU A 97 -9.89 10.95 -11.35
C LEU A 97 -10.46 12.36 -11.26
N LEU A 98 -9.65 13.40 -11.51
CA LEU A 98 -10.14 14.77 -11.58
C LEU A 98 -11.09 14.96 -12.75
N GLY A 99 -10.76 14.40 -13.92
CA GLY A 99 -11.66 14.38 -15.07
C GLY A 99 -12.99 13.71 -14.72
N TRP A 100 -12.96 12.51 -14.14
CA TRP A 100 -14.16 11.77 -13.72
C TRP A 100 -15.04 12.51 -12.72
N LEU A 101 -14.44 13.32 -11.84
CA LEU A 101 -15.19 14.04 -10.80
C LEU A 101 -15.83 15.34 -11.32
N TYR A 102 -15.22 16.01 -12.30
CA TYR A 102 -15.59 17.38 -12.71
C TYR A 102 -16.13 17.50 -14.14
N LEU A 103 -16.02 16.46 -14.98
CA LEU A 103 -16.63 16.37 -16.31
C LEU A 103 -17.80 15.39 -16.27
#